data_AF-A0A2I0U722-F1
#
_entry.id   AF-A0A2I0U722-F1
#
_cell.length_a   1.000
_cell.length_b   1.000
_cell.length_c   1.000
_cell.angle_alpha   90.00
_cell.angle_beta   90.00
_cell.angle_gamma   90.00
#
_symmetry.space_group_name_H-M   'P 1'
#
loop_
_entity.id
_entity.type
_entity.pdbx_description
1 polymer ?
#
loop_
_entity_poly.entity_id
_entity_poly.type
_entity_poly.pdbx_seq_one_letter_code
_entity_poly.pdbx_strand_id
1 'polypeptide(L)'
;MDWHLVLSAQAGNWLPKSVDDKIITRAWIVCICGCYFSTSCHRNTKFYTDPVEAVKDIPNGATILVGGFGLCGIPENLIGGLLKTGVKGITAVSNNAGVDNFGLGLLLQTKQIKRMVSSYVGENAEFERQYLTGELEVELTPQGTLAERIRAGGAGIPAFYTSTGYGTLVQEGGAPIKYNKDGTIAIASQPREVRCQFVTRKPSALKTEFLTYFQAEQYFKHLQTKFNLATLD
;
A
#
# COMPACT_ATOMS: atom_id res chain seq x y z
N MET A 1 15.59 -15.55 -1.90
CA MET A 1 14.31 -16.28 -1.94
C MET A 1 13.29 -15.20 -1.73
N ASP A 2 12.88 -14.52 -2.81
CA ASP A 2 12.42 -13.13 -2.67
C ASP A 2 11.07 -13.02 -3.39
N TRP A 3 10.01 -12.87 -2.60
CA TRP A 3 8.61 -12.92 -3.03
C TRP A 3 7.89 -11.63 -2.61
N HIS A 4 7.26 -10.96 -3.57
CA HIS A 4 6.42 -9.79 -3.34
C HIS A 4 4.95 -10.22 -3.37
N LEU A 5 4.14 -9.80 -2.40
CA LEU A 5 2.69 -10.05 -2.39
C LEU A 5 1.91 -8.74 -2.31
N VAL A 6 1.24 -8.40 -3.41
CA VAL A 6 0.14 -7.44 -3.42
C VAL A 6 -1.13 -8.24 -3.18
N LEU A 7 -1.78 -8.03 -2.04
CA LEU A 7 -3.02 -8.70 -1.69
C LEU A 7 -4.19 -7.95 -2.34
N SER A 8 -4.80 -8.54 -3.36
CA SER A 8 -6.03 -8.02 -3.98
C SER A 8 -6.99 -9.16 -4.29
N ALA A 9 -8.26 -9.00 -3.94
CA ALA A 9 -9.34 -9.82 -4.46
C ALA A 9 -9.84 -9.20 -5.78
N GLN A 10 -9.96 -9.98 -6.87
CA GLN A 10 -10.71 -9.55 -8.05
C GLN A 10 -12.18 -9.92 -7.86
N ALA A 11 -13.05 -8.93 -7.71
CA ALA A 11 -14.49 -9.13 -7.90
C ALA A 11 -14.78 -9.22 -9.41
N GLY A 12 -14.67 -10.43 -9.97
CA GLY A 12 -15.08 -10.71 -11.35
C GLY A 12 -16.57 -11.04 -11.41
N ASN A 13 -17.43 -10.04 -11.63
CA ASN A 13 -18.74 -10.31 -12.23
C ASN A 13 -18.50 -10.74 -13.68
N TRP A 14 -18.79 -12.00 -14.02
CA TRP A 14 -19.16 -12.56 -15.34
C TRP A 14 -18.79 -14.05 -15.35
N LEU A 15 -19.72 -14.91 -14.89
CA LEU A 15 -20.01 -16.31 -15.26
C LEU A 15 -20.97 -16.93 -14.20
N PRO A 16 -21.81 -17.92 -14.57
CA PRO A 16 -22.96 -18.33 -13.75
C PRO A 16 -22.52 -18.99 -12.44
N LYS A 17 -23.30 -18.72 -11.38
CA LYS A 17 -23.13 -19.24 -10.02
C LYS A 17 -23.23 -20.77 -10.00
N SER A 18 -22.10 -21.47 -10.10
CA SER A 18 -21.96 -22.86 -9.62
C SER A 18 -20.51 -23.39 -9.75
N VAL A 19 -19.53 -22.82 -9.05
CA VAL A 19 -18.29 -23.56 -8.67
C VAL A 19 -17.72 -22.94 -7.39
N ASP A 20 -17.44 -23.80 -6.41
CA ASP A 20 -16.89 -23.54 -5.07
C ASP A 20 -15.79 -22.46 -4.95
N ASP A 21 -15.76 -21.80 -3.78
CA ASP A 21 -14.76 -20.87 -3.25
C ASP A 21 -13.31 -21.43 -3.20
N LYS A 22 -12.65 -21.62 -4.36
CA LYS A 22 -11.37 -22.38 -4.43
C LYS A 22 -10.21 -21.73 -5.19
N ILE A 23 -10.22 -20.44 -5.47
CA ILE A 23 -9.14 -19.83 -6.28
C ILE A 23 -8.53 -18.60 -5.58
N ILE A 24 -7.32 -18.78 -5.04
CA ILE A 24 -6.44 -17.69 -4.59
C ILE A 24 -5.30 -17.56 -5.60
N THR A 25 -5.26 -16.44 -6.31
CA THR A 25 -4.23 -16.14 -7.32
C THR A 25 -3.30 -15.02 -6.84
N ARG A 26 -1.99 -15.19 -7.08
CA ARG A 26 -1.00 -14.11 -6.99
C ARG A 26 -0.88 -13.46 -8.38
N ALA A 27 -1.40 -12.25 -8.58
CA ALA A 27 -1.21 -11.54 -9.84
C ALA A 27 -1.27 -10.01 -9.66
N TRP A 28 -0.21 -9.30 -10.04
CA TRP A 28 -0.29 -7.95 -10.64
C TRP A 28 0.88 -7.74 -11.62
N ILE A 29 0.52 -7.28 -12.82
CA ILE A 29 1.41 -6.73 -13.85
C ILE A 29 0.91 -5.29 -14.08
N VAL A 30 1.79 -4.31 -13.93
CA VAL A 30 1.68 -3.03 -14.65
C VAL A 30 2.90 -2.96 -15.56
N CYS A 31 2.76 -3.51 -16.77
CA CYS A 31 3.70 -3.27 -17.85
C CYS A 31 3.05 -2.23 -18.75
N ILE A 32 3.48 -0.97 -18.66
CA ILE A 32 3.34 -0.02 -19.75
C ILE A 32 4.75 0.19 -20.28
N CYS A 33 5.12 -0.63 -21.27
CA CYS A 33 6.22 -0.31 -22.17
C CYS A 33 5.59 -0.06 -23.54
N GLY A 34 5.99 1.04 -24.17
CA GLY A 34 5.42 1.55 -25.41
C GLY A 34 5.32 0.52 -26.53
N CYS A 35 4.33 0.72 -27.39
CA CYS A 35 3.99 -0.09 -28.54
C CYS A 35 5.21 -0.69 -29.26
N TYR A 36 5.32 -2.02 -29.27
CA TYR A 36 5.45 -2.85 -30.47
C TYR A 36 4.98 -4.27 -30.11
N PHE A 37 4.23 -4.90 -31.02
CA PHE A 37 3.54 -6.20 -30.90
C PHE A 37 4.25 -7.26 -30.04
N SER A 38 3.63 -7.67 -28.93
CA SER A 38 3.82 -9.02 -28.36
C SER A 38 2.56 -9.45 -27.60
N THR A 39 1.69 -10.20 -28.27
CA THR A 39 0.52 -10.84 -27.69
C THR A 39 0.92 -12.19 -27.08
N SER A 40 1.61 -12.16 -25.94
CA SER A 40 1.55 -13.20 -24.89
C SER A 40 2.58 -12.86 -23.81
N CYS A 41 2.17 -12.12 -22.78
CA CYS A 41 2.88 -12.23 -21.52
C CYS A 41 2.51 -13.60 -20.94
N HIS A 42 3.46 -14.54 -20.90
CA HIS A 42 3.28 -15.78 -20.13
C HIS A 42 3.13 -15.39 -18.66
N ARG A 43 1.87 -15.22 -18.20
CA ARG A 43 1.57 -15.04 -16.78
C ARG A 43 1.79 -16.39 -16.11
N ASN A 44 2.93 -16.53 -15.44
CA ASN A 44 3.20 -17.71 -14.61
C ASN A 44 2.27 -17.65 -13.39
N THR A 45 1.05 -18.15 -13.57
CA THR A 45 0.00 -18.10 -12.55
C THR A 45 0.17 -19.29 -11.62
N LYS A 46 0.32 -19.01 -10.32
CA LYS A 46 0.32 -20.04 -9.28
C LYS A 46 -1.03 -20.06 -8.59
N PHE A 47 -1.63 -21.24 -8.51
CA PHE A 47 -2.89 -21.48 -7.81
C PHE A 47 -2.59 -22.09 -6.45
N TYR A 48 -3.21 -21.54 -5.40
CA TYR A 48 -3.15 -22.07 -4.05
C TYR A 48 -4.56 -22.43 -3.59
N THR A 49 -4.68 -23.60 -2.98
CA THR A 49 -5.93 -24.07 -2.36
C THR A 49 -6.04 -23.66 -0.89
N ASP A 50 -4.91 -23.34 -0.25
CA ASP A 50 -4.85 -22.86 1.13
C ASP A 50 -4.27 -21.42 1.17
N PRO A 51 -5.00 -20.45 1.76
CA PRO A 51 -4.48 -19.10 1.94
C PRO A 51 -3.19 -19.02 2.76
N VAL A 52 -2.96 -19.94 3.72
CA VAL A 52 -1.73 -19.93 4.54
C VAL A 52 -0.52 -20.23 3.68
N GLU A 53 -0.62 -21.24 2.81
CA GLU A 53 0.43 -21.57 1.83
C GLU A 53 0.73 -20.41 0.88
N ALA A 54 -0.27 -19.60 0.56
CA ALA A 54 -0.13 -18.43 -0.30
C ALA A 54 0.57 -17.23 0.38
N VAL A 55 0.79 -17.25 1.70
CA VAL A 55 1.41 -16.15 2.46
C VAL A 55 2.58 -16.59 3.34
N LYS A 56 2.90 -17.89 3.38
CA LYS A 56 3.90 -18.48 4.30
C LYS A 56 5.32 -17.93 4.16
N ASP A 57 5.64 -17.35 3.01
CA ASP A 57 6.93 -16.80 2.65
C ASP A 57 7.11 -15.33 3.08
N ILE A 58 6.08 -14.72 3.67
CA ILE A 58 6.15 -13.34 4.18
C ILE A 58 6.94 -13.32 5.49
N PRO A 59 8.10 -12.63 5.55
CA PRO A 59 8.90 -12.57 6.76
C PRO A 59 8.36 -11.52 7.75
N ASN A 60 8.82 -11.62 9.00
CA ASN A 60 8.66 -10.53 9.97
C ASN A 60 9.27 -9.24 9.43
N GLY A 61 8.64 -8.11 9.72
CA GLY A 61 9.11 -6.79 9.23
C GLY A 61 8.74 -6.48 7.79
N ALA A 62 7.99 -7.34 7.09
CA ALA A 62 7.60 -7.12 5.70
C ALA A 62 6.70 -5.89 5.53
N THR A 63 6.84 -5.23 4.37
CA THR A 63 5.89 -4.22 3.90
C THR A 63 4.89 -4.88 2.96
N ILE A 64 3.60 -4.76 3.24
CA ILE A 64 2.53 -5.34 2.43
C ILE A 64 1.60 -4.25 1.89
N LEU A 65 1.19 -4.41 0.63
CA LEU A 65 0.19 -3.58 -0.03
C LEU A 65 -1.14 -4.33 0.01
N VAL A 66 -2.15 -3.73 0.63
CA VAL A 66 -3.45 -4.36 0.84
C VAL A 66 -4.51 -3.53 0.15
N GLY A 67 -5.20 -4.15 -0.81
CA GLY A 67 -6.31 -3.53 -1.52
C GLY A 67 -7.56 -3.41 -0.65
N GLY A 68 -8.46 -2.53 -1.07
CA GLY A 68 -9.77 -2.33 -0.47
C GLY A 68 -10.08 -0.86 -0.15
N PHE A 69 -11.37 -0.57 -0.05
CA PHE A 69 -11.90 0.73 0.38
C PHE A 69 -12.96 0.49 1.44
N GLY A 70 -12.69 0.88 2.68
CA GLY A 70 -13.45 0.40 3.84
C GLY A 70 -13.41 -1.12 3.91
N LEU A 71 -14.57 -1.76 3.75
CA LEU A 71 -14.71 -3.23 3.73
C LEU A 71 -14.90 -3.80 2.32
N CYS A 72 -14.95 -2.95 1.29
CA CYS A 72 -15.17 -3.39 -0.09
C CYS A 72 -13.84 -3.76 -0.76
N GLY A 73 -13.77 -4.95 -1.36
CA GLY A 73 -12.61 -5.39 -2.15
C GLY A 73 -11.39 -5.78 -1.31
N ILE A 74 -11.57 -6.02 -0.01
CA ILE A 74 -10.49 -6.47 0.87
C ILE A 74 -10.16 -7.96 0.63
N PRO A 75 -8.89 -8.38 0.73
CA PRO A 75 -8.46 -9.76 0.49
C PRO A 75 -8.63 -10.63 1.75
N GLU A 76 -9.87 -10.89 2.16
CA GLU A 76 -10.24 -11.54 3.44
C GLU A 76 -9.52 -12.86 3.70
N ASN A 77 -9.54 -13.77 2.72
CA ASN A 77 -8.91 -15.09 2.84
C ASN A 77 -7.40 -14.99 3.10
N LEU A 78 -6.72 -14.05 2.44
CA LEU A 78 -5.28 -13.86 2.58
C LEU A 78 -4.93 -13.16 3.89
N ILE A 79 -5.77 -12.22 4.35
CA ILE A 79 -5.64 -11.63 5.69
C ILE A 79 -5.81 -12.71 6.76
N GLY A 80 -6.81 -13.58 6.63
CA GLY A 80 -7.01 -14.73 7.52
C GLY A 80 -5.85 -15.73 7.47
N GLY A 81 -5.27 -15.97 6.29
CA GLY A 81 -4.04 -16.75 6.15
C GLY A 81 -2.87 -16.12 6.90
N LEU A 82 -2.66 -14.81 6.74
CA LEU A 82 -1.56 -14.08 7.37
C LEU A 82 -1.71 -14.01 8.89
N LEU A 83 -2.95 -13.87 9.38
CA LEU A 83 -3.27 -13.96 10.80
C LEU A 83 -2.78 -15.29 11.41
N LYS A 84 -3.02 -16.41 10.72
CA LYS A 84 -2.60 -17.74 11.18
C LYS A 84 -1.08 -17.93 11.22
N THR A 85 -0.34 -17.25 10.34
CA THR A 85 1.13 -17.33 10.34
C THR A 85 1.78 -16.68 11.57
N GLY A 86 1.10 -15.72 12.21
CA GLY A 86 1.62 -14.98 13.36
C GLY A 86 2.80 -14.04 13.06
N VAL A 87 3.06 -13.74 11.78
CA VAL A 87 4.12 -12.80 11.36
C VAL A 87 3.92 -11.43 12.00
N LYS A 88 4.98 -10.84 12.55
CA LYS A 88 4.96 -9.57 13.29
C LYS A 88 5.84 -8.51 12.65
N GLY A 89 5.62 -7.26 13.09
CA GLY A 89 6.42 -6.12 12.65
C GLY A 89 6.02 -5.61 11.27
N ILE A 90 4.83 -5.95 10.77
CA ILE A 90 4.40 -5.65 9.41
C ILE A 90 4.20 -4.14 9.24
N THR A 91 4.64 -3.61 8.10
CA THR A 91 4.22 -2.30 7.60
C THR A 91 3.12 -2.49 6.58
N ALA A 92 1.88 -2.14 6.92
CA ALA A 92 0.75 -2.29 6.03
C ALA A 92 0.42 -0.97 5.34
N VAL A 93 0.33 -1.00 4.01
CA VAL A 93 -0.03 0.12 3.15
C VAL A 93 -1.41 -0.16 2.57
N SER A 94 -2.41 0.60 3.02
CA SER A 94 -3.82 0.40 2.66
C SER A 94 -4.57 1.71 2.82
N ASN A 95 -5.65 1.91 2.06
CA ASN A 95 -6.49 3.08 2.21
C ASN A 95 -7.03 3.20 3.66
N ASN A 96 -7.48 2.08 4.22
CA ASN A 96 -8.04 1.96 5.57
C ASN A 96 -7.48 0.73 6.31
N ALA A 97 -7.70 0.68 7.63
CA ALA A 97 -7.37 -0.47 8.47
C ALA A 97 -8.53 -1.48 8.60
N GLY A 98 -9.69 -1.24 7.97
CA GLY A 98 -10.91 -2.00 8.25
C GLY A 98 -11.48 -1.67 9.63
N VAL A 99 -12.35 -2.54 10.15
CA VAL A 99 -13.00 -2.39 11.46
C VAL A 99 -12.43 -3.40 12.46
N ASP A 100 -12.72 -3.26 13.76
CA ASP A 100 -12.08 -4.05 14.82
C ASP A 100 -12.06 -5.57 14.51
N ASN A 101 -13.18 -6.14 14.06
CA ASN A 101 -13.33 -7.56 13.82
C ASN A 101 -13.27 -7.98 12.33
N PHE A 102 -12.79 -7.11 11.43
CA PHE A 102 -12.78 -7.41 9.99
C PHE A 102 -11.65 -6.70 9.22
N GLY A 103 -11.09 -7.36 8.22
CA GLY A 103 -9.97 -6.83 7.46
C GLY A 103 -8.69 -6.72 8.30
N LEU A 104 -7.93 -5.61 8.14
CA LEU A 104 -6.65 -5.44 8.84
C LEU A 104 -6.81 -5.25 10.36
N GLY A 105 -8.02 -4.95 10.85
CA GLY A 105 -8.33 -4.91 12.28
C GLY A 105 -7.97 -6.21 13.00
N LEU A 106 -8.13 -7.36 12.35
CA LEU A 106 -7.75 -8.66 12.89
C LEU A 106 -6.24 -8.76 13.20
N LEU A 107 -5.41 -8.15 12.34
CA LEU A 107 -3.95 -8.14 12.52
C LEU A 107 -3.50 -7.08 13.56
N LEU A 108 -4.32 -6.06 13.79
CA LEU A 108 -4.09 -5.08 14.86
C LEU A 108 -4.37 -5.71 16.23
N GLN A 109 -5.46 -6.47 16.37
CA GLN A 109 -5.78 -7.19 17.62
C GLN A 109 -4.64 -8.12 18.06
N THR A 110 -3.99 -8.81 17.12
CA THR A 110 -2.85 -9.70 17.38
C THR A 110 -1.50 -8.97 17.43
N LYS A 111 -1.48 -7.65 17.29
CA LYS A 111 -0.29 -6.78 17.27
C LYS A 111 0.76 -7.24 16.24
N GLN A 112 0.30 -7.73 15.10
CA GLN A 112 1.15 -8.15 13.99
C GLN A 112 1.64 -6.94 13.17
N ILE A 113 0.87 -5.86 13.14
CA ILE A 113 1.20 -4.62 12.42
C ILE A 113 1.98 -3.68 13.34
N LYS A 114 3.15 -3.25 12.88
CA LYS A 114 3.97 -2.21 13.55
C LYS A 114 3.66 -0.82 13.00
N ARG A 115 3.41 -0.71 11.70
CA ARG A 115 3.20 0.56 11.00
C ARG A 115 2.06 0.47 10.00
N MET A 116 1.19 1.48 10.01
CA MET A 116 0.12 1.68 9.05
C MET A 116 0.41 2.92 8.22
N VAL A 117 0.34 2.78 6.89
CA VAL A 117 0.33 3.92 5.98
C VAL A 117 -1.03 3.97 5.30
N SER A 118 -1.82 4.98 5.66
CA SER A 118 -3.23 5.03 5.31
C SER A 118 -3.72 6.44 4.99
N SER A 119 -4.84 6.53 4.29
CA SER A 119 -5.47 7.82 4.01
C SER A 119 -6.52 8.18 5.05
N TYR A 120 -7.13 7.18 5.68
CA TYR A 120 -8.14 7.36 6.69
C TYR A 120 -8.20 6.15 7.63
N VAL A 121 -8.34 6.41 8.93
CA VAL A 121 -8.20 5.41 10.00
C VAL A 121 -9.44 5.30 10.91
N GLY A 122 -10.53 5.98 10.56
CA GLY A 122 -11.76 5.94 11.36
C GLY A 122 -12.39 4.53 11.43
N GLU A 123 -13.27 4.34 12.41
CA GLU A 123 -14.08 3.13 12.63
C GLU A 123 -13.34 1.92 13.25
N ASN A 124 -12.20 2.14 13.90
CA ASN A 124 -11.46 1.09 14.61
C ASN A 124 -10.91 1.63 15.95
N ALA A 125 -11.56 1.24 17.06
CA ALA A 125 -11.20 1.76 18.39
C ALA A 125 -9.85 1.21 18.86
N GLU A 126 -9.53 -0.03 18.49
CA GLU A 126 -8.25 -0.64 18.84
C GLU A 126 -7.08 0.03 18.10
N PHE A 127 -7.30 0.44 16.85
CA PHE A 127 -6.34 1.25 16.09
C PHE A 127 -6.03 2.55 16.81
N GLU A 128 -7.07 3.30 17.20
CA GLU A 128 -6.91 4.59 17.88
C GLU A 128 -6.19 4.40 19.22
N ARG A 129 -6.59 3.40 20.00
CA ARG A 129 -5.94 3.04 21.27
C ARG A 129 -4.46 2.74 21.05
N GLN A 130 -4.11 1.87 20.10
CA GLN A 130 -2.72 1.50 19.83
C GLN A 130 -1.89 2.68 19.33
N TYR A 131 -2.47 3.56 18.52
CA TYR A 131 -1.79 4.75 18.04
C TYR A 131 -1.49 5.74 19.18
N LEU A 132 -2.51 6.09 19.97
CA LEU A 132 -2.38 7.04 21.09
C LEU A 132 -1.49 6.52 22.23
N THR A 133 -1.43 5.19 22.43
CA THR A 133 -0.54 4.56 23.42
C THR A 133 0.89 4.35 22.91
N GLY A 134 1.16 4.64 21.63
CA GLY A 134 2.48 4.50 21.03
C GLY A 134 2.85 3.06 20.63
N GLU A 135 1.89 2.14 20.63
CA GLU A 135 2.07 0.77 20.17
C GLU A 135 2.15 0.68 18.63
N LEU A 136 1.43 1.55 17.92
CA LEU A 136 1.31 1.57 16.46
C LEU A 136 1.89 2.86 15.86
N GLU A 137 2.68 2.73 14.79
CA GLU A 137 3.10 3.86 13.95
C GLU A 137 2.05 4.14 12.86
N VAL A 138 1.66 5.40 12.67
CA VAL A 138 0.65 5.79 11.68
C VAL A 138 1.18 6.93 10.80
N GLU A 139 1.27 6.68 9.50
CA GLU A 139 1.57 7.71 8.50
C GLU A 139 0.31 8.01 7.69
N LEU A 140 -0.30 9.16 7.94
CA LEU A 140 -1.44 9.63 7.16
C LEU A 140 -0.96 10.23 5.83
N THR A 141 -1.42 9.65 4.72
CA THR A 141 -1.12 10.10 3.35
C THR A 141 -2.43 10.40 2.63
N PRO A 142 -2.61 11.57 2.00
CA PRO A 142 -3.81 11.86 1.21
C PRO A 142 -4.14 10.74 0.21
N GLN A 143 -5.41 10.35 0.10
CA GLN A 143 -5.83 9.18 -0.68
C GLN A 143 -5.31 9.18 -2.13
N GLY A 144 -5.48 10.30 -2.85
CA GLY A 144 -4.99 10.42 -4.23
C GLY A 144 -3.47 10.30 -4.31
N THR A 145 -2.74 10.85 -3.34
CA THR A 145 -1.28 10.71 -3.24
C THR A 145 -0.88 9.28 -2.92
N LEU A 146 -1.60 8.57 -2.04
CA LEU A 146 -1.33 7.17 -1.74
C LEU A 146 -1.49 6.29 -2.99
N ALA A 147 -2.59 6.47 -3.71
CA ALA A 147 -2.85 5.76 -4.96
C ALA A 147 -1.76 6.04 -6.01
N GLU A 148 -1.37 7.31 -6.17
CA GLU A 148 -0.33 7.69 -7.13
C GLU A 148 1.06 7.17 -6.71
N ARG A 149 1.39 7.13 -5.41
CA ARG A 149 2.62 6.48 -4.92
C ARG A 149 2.68 5.01 -5.30
N ILE A 150 1.56 4.28 -5.15
CA ILE A 150 1.48 2.86 -5.52
C ILE A 150 1.60 2.70 -7.04
N ARG A 151 0.89 3.53 -7.82
CA ARG A 151 0.93 3.51 -9.29
C ARG A 151 2.33 3.81 -9.81
N ALA A 152 2.96 4.89 -9.32
CA ALA A 152 4.29 5.31 -9.69
C ALA A 152 5.33 4.24 -9.35
N GLY A 153 5.29 3.67 -8.14
CA GLY A 153 6.19 2.60 -7.74
C GLY A 153 6.04 1.33 -8.60
N GLY A 154 4.80 0.94 -8.93
CA GLY A 154 4.54 -0.18 -9.84
C GLY A 154 4.99 0.07 -11.29
N ALA A 155 5.07 1.35 -11.71
CA ALA A 155 5.55 1.76 -13.02
C ALA A 155 7.07 2.06 -13.06
N GLY A 156 7.80 1.88 -11.95
CA GLY A 156 9.22 2.22 -11.86
C GLY A 156 9.51 3.73 -11.86
N ILE A 157 8.53 4.56 -11.52
CA ILE A 157 8.70 6.01 -11.38
C ILE A 157 9.12 6.29 -9.93
N PRO A 158 10.32 6.87 -9.69
CA PRO A 158 10.89 6.93 -8.35
C PRO A 158 10.15 7.91 -7.42
N ALA A 159 9.63 8.99 -8.00
CA ALA A 159 8.95 10.04 -7.28
C ALA A 159 8.12 10.91 -8.23
N PHE A 160 7.20 11.68 -7.66
CA PHE A 160 6.37 12.64 -8.39
C PHE A 160 6.06 13.86 -7.54
N TYR A 161 5.54 14.89 -8.20
CA TYR A 161 5.09 16.14 -7.60
C TYR A 161 3.56 16.22 -7.67
N THR A 162 2.92 16.68 -6.59
CA THR A 162 1.47 16.95 -6.56
C THR A 162 1.18 18.19 -5.72
N SER A 163 0.18 18.98 -6.10
CA SER A 163 -0.29 20.12 -5.30
C SER A 163 -0.98 19.69 -3.99
N THR A 164 -1.33 18.41 -3.88
CA THR A 164 -2.03 17.86 -2.72
C THR A 164 -1.17 17.96 -1.45
N GLY A 165 -1.71 18.60 -0.42
CA GLY A 165 -1.07 18.73 0.89
C GLY A 165 -0.08 19.89 1.03
N TYR A 166 0.11 20.73 0.00
CA TYR A 166 0.90 21.95 0.12
C TYR A 166 0.31 22.90 1.18
N GLY A 167 1.15 23.49 2.05
CA GLY A 167 0.71 24.38 3.12
C GLY A 167 -0.04 23.68 4.26
N THR A 168 0.17 22.37 4.42
CA THR A 168 -0.42 21.56 5.50
C THR A 168 0.66 20.73 6.18
N LEU A 169 0.35 20.11 7.32
CA LEU A 169 1.25 19.17 8.02
C LEU A 169 1.79 18.02 7.15
N VAL A 170 1.09 17.68 6.05
CA VAL A 170 1.56 16.67 5.08
C VAL A 170 2.84 17.14 4.39
N GLN A 171 2.95 18.43 4.10
CA GLN A 171 4.11 19.04 3.45
C GLN A 171 5.08 19.66 4.45
N GLU A 172 4.59 20.37 5.46
CA GLU A 172 5.42 21.07 6.44
C GLU A 172 6.15 20.11 7.39
N GLY A 173 5.66 18.87 7.51
CA GLY A 173 6.18 17.92 8.49
C GLY A 173 5.63 18.18 9.89
N GLY A 174 6.19 17.49 10.88
CA GLY A 174 5.80 17.66 12.29
C GLY A 174 4.54 16.87 12.71
N ALA A 175 3.83 16.22 11.78
CA ALA A 175 2.70 15.38 12.13
C ALA A 175 3.18 14.18 12.96
N PRO A 176 2.51 13.84 14.09
CA PRO A 176 2.88 12.68 14.88
C PRO A 176 2.69 11.41 14.05
N ILE A 177 3.77 10.65 13.88
CA ILE A 177 3.75 9.29 13.32
C ILE A 177 3.66 8.27 14.45
N LYS A 178 4.26 8.57 15.61
CA LYS A 178 4.24 7.71 16.79
C LYS A 178 4.28 8.56 18.05
N TYR A 179 3.52 8.15 19.05
CA TYR A 179 3.57 8.72 20.39
C TYR A 179 4.46 7.89 21.33
N ASN A 180 5.00 8.56 22.34
CA ASN A 180 5.56 7.92 23.53
C ASN A 180 4.43 7.60 24.51
N LYS A 181 4.73 6.77 25.53
CA LYS A 181 3.76 6.41 26.58
C LYS A 181 3.29 7.61 27.42
N ASP A 182 4.06 8.69 27.43
CA ASP A 182 3.74 9.95 28.11
C ASP A 182 2.88 10.91 27.25
N GLY A 183 2.52 10.49 26.02
CA GLY A 183 1.75 11.30 25.07
C GLY A 183 2.58 12.29 24.25
N THR A 184 3.90 12.36 24.47
CA THR A 184 4.78 13.19 23.64
C THR A 184 5.02 12.54 22.26
N ILE A 185 5.41 13.33 21.26
CA ILE A 185 5.67 12.82 19.91
C ILE A 185 7.02 12.09 19.92
N ALA A 186 7.00 10.78 19.66
CA ALA A 186 8.21 9.96 19.54
C ALA A 186 8.82 10.05 18.14
N ILE A 187 7.98 10.04 17.11
CA ILE A 187 8.39 10.13 15.71
C ILE A 187 7.49 11.15 15.03
N ALA A 188 8.08 12.19 14.47
CA ALA A 188 7.38 13.20 13.68
C ALA A 188 7.60 12.98 12.17
N SER A 189 6.63 13.37 11.36
CA SER A 189 6.77 13.39 9.90
C SER A 189 7.83 14.40 9.47
N GLN A 190 8.57 14.07 8.42
CA GLN A 190 9.58 14.95 7.86
C GLN A 190 8.93 15.95 6.89
N PRO A 191 9.43 17.20 6.83
CA PRO A 191 9.03 18.14 5.80
C PRO A 191 9.34 17.58 4.41
N ARG A 192 8.50 17.94 3.44
CA ARG A 192 8.64 17.52 2.03
C ARG A 192 9.13 18.69 1.18
N GLU A 193 9.94 18.39 0.18
CA GLU A 193 10.39 19.38 -0.81
C GLU A 193 9.19 20.00 -1.52
N VAL A 194 9.25 21.32 -1.71
CA VAL A 194 8.26 22.07 -2.48
C VAL A 194 8.94 22.67 -3.70
N ARG A 195 8.26 22.60 -4.85
CA ARG A 195 8.63 23.36 -6.05
C ARG A 195 7.50 24.27 -6.49
N CYS A 196 7.88 25.46 -6.91
CA CYS A 196 7.01 26.40 -7.58
C CYS A 196 7.13 26.18 -9.08
N GLN A 197 6.01 25.98 -9.78
CA GLN A 197 5.98 25.87 -11.23
C GLN A 197 5.02 26.90 -11.81
N PHE A 198 5.45 27.55 -12.88
CA PHE A 198 4.60 28.43 -13.68
C PHE A 198 3.89 27.58 -14.73
N VAL A 199 2.56 27.53 -14.64
CA VAL A 199 1.73 26.79 -15.58
C VAL A 199 0.99 27.81 -16.46
N THR A 200 1.25 27.74 -17.77
CA THR A 200 0.52 28.49 -18.79
C THR A 200 -0.69 27.67 -19.24
N ARG A 201 -1.87 27.89 -18.63
CA ARG A 201 -3.11 27.24 -19.11
C ARG A 201 -3.70 27.92 -20.34
N LYS A 202 -3.36 29.20 -20.56
CA LYS A 202 -3.65 30.00 -21.77
C LYS A 202 -2.48 30.97 -22.03
N PRO A 203 -2.26 31.43 -23.27
CA PRO A 203 -1.20 32.40 -23.59
C PRO A 203 -1.26 33.69 -22.75
N SER A 204 -2.44 34.04 -22.22
CA SER A 204 -2.71 35.28 -21.49
C SER A 204 -2.81 35.13 -19.96
N ALA A 205 -2.61 33.95 -19.38
CA ALA A 205 -2.74 33.75 -17.94
C ALA A 205 -1.66 32.79 -17.40
N LEU A 206 -0.64 33.38 -16.78
CA LEU A 206 0.33 32.68 -15.94
C LEU A 206 -0.32 32.38 -14.59
N LYS A 207 -0.41 31.10 -14.22
CA LYS A 207 -0.75 30.69 -12.85
C LYS A 207 0.47 30.08 -12.19
N THR A 208 0.71 30.49 -10.95
CA THR A 208 1.71 29.89 -10.07
C THR A 208 1.07 28.71 -9.34
N GLU A 209 1.62 27.51 -9.51
CA GLU A 209 1.20 26.32 -8.76
C GLU A 209 2.35 25.82 -7.90
N PHE A 210 2.07 25.56 -6.62
CA PHE A 210 3.04 24.98 -5.69
C PHE A 210 2.80 23.47 -5.58
N LEU A 211 3.88 22.71 -5.69
CA LEU A 211 3.85 21.26 -5.75
C LEU A 211 4.72 20.66 -4.63
N THR A 212 4.18 19.66 -3.94
CA THR A 212 4.83 18.89 -2.90
C THR A 212 5.42 17.60 -3.48
N TYR A 213 6.66 17.28 -3.12
CA TYR A 213 7.37 16.08 -3.55
C TYR A 213 6.98 14.82 -2.75
N PHE A 214 6.71 13.72 -3.46
CA PHE A 214 6.46 12.42 -2.85
C PHE A 214 7.35 11.34 -3.47
N GLN A 215 8.05 10.60 -2.60
CA GLN A 215 8.75 9.39 -3.00
C GLN A 215 7.76 8.23 -3.18
N ALA A 216 7.82 7.58 -4.35
CA ALA A 216 7.01 6.42 -4.68
C ALA A 216 7.75 5.12 -4.34
N GLU A 217 9.08 5.08 -4.46
CA GLU A 217 9.87 3.89 -4.17
C GLU A 217 9.87 3.49 -2.70
N GLN A 218 9.43 4.34 -1.76
CA GLN A 218 9.57 4.02 -0.33
C GLN A 218 8.86 2.72 0.06
N TYR A 219 7.79 2.34 -0.64
CA TYR A 219 7.12 1.05 -0.47
C TYR A 219 7.74 -0.08 -1.30
N PHE A 220 8.58 0.28 -2.28
CA PHE A 220 9.21 -0.61 -3.25
C PHE A 220 10.73 -0.77 -3.05
N LYS A 221 11.36 -0.02 -2.14
CA LYS A 221 12.82 -0.04 -1.86
C LYS A 221 13.30 -1.36 -1.25
N HIS A 222 12.41 -2.13 -0.63
CA HIS A 222 12.68 -3.50 -0.20
C HIS A 222 12.00 -4.53 -1.10
N LEU A 223 11.35 -4.07 -2.17
CA LEU A 223 10.85 -4.92 -3.24
C LEU A 223 11.98 -5.18 -4.24
N GLN A 224 13.03 -5.87 -3.79
CA GLN A 224 14.05 -6.42 -4.69
C GLN A 224 13.46 -7.60 -5.45
N THR A 225 13.16 -7.38 -6.73
CA THR A 225 12.65 -8.40 -7.64
C THR A 225 13.80 -9.26 -8.15
N LYS A 226 13.78 -10.57 -7.89
CA LYS A 226 14.48 -11.52 -8.77
C LYS A 226 13.61 -11.76 -10.00
N PHE A 227 13.83 -10.97 -11.05
CA PHE A 227 13.69 -11.48 -12.43
C PHE A 227 15.05 -12.06 -12.78
N ASN A 228 15.19 -13.39 -12.76
CA ASN A 228 16.33 -13.99 -13.43
C ASN A 228 16.04 -13.99 -14.93
N LEU A 229 16.94 -13.35 -15.66
CA LEU A 229 17.10 -13.44 -17.10
C LEU A 229 17.11 -14.90 -17.55
N ALA A 230 16.34 -15.20 -18.58
CA ALA A 230 16.68 -16.20 -19.58
C ALA A 230 16.19 -15.63 -20.92
N THR A 231 17.08 -14.92 -21.60
CA THR A 231 17.00 -14.64 -23.04
C THR A 231 18.15 -15.41 -23.68
N LEU A 232 17.83 -16.23 -24.70
CA LEU A 232 18.74 -16.98 -25.59
C LEU A 232 19.47 -18.12 -24.86
N ASP A 233 19.31 -19.40 -25.18
CA ASP A 233 19.08 -20.06 -26.48
C ASP A 233 17.80 -20.92 -26.56
#